data_AF-A0A5C5UUD1-F1
#
_entry.id   AF-A0A5C5UUD1-F1
#
_cell.length_a   1.000
_cell.length_b   1.000
_cell.length_c   1.000
_cell.angle_alpha   90.00
_cell.angle_beta   90.00
_cell.angle_gamma   90.00
#
_symmetry.space_group_name_H-M   'P 1'
#
loop_
_entity.id
_entity.type
_entity.pdbx_description
1 polymer ?
#
loop_
_entity_poly.entity_id
_entity_poly.type
_entity_poly.pdbx_seq_one_letter_code
_entity_poly.pdbx_strand_id
1 'polypeptide(L)'
;MKRIPDRLSVEDPTPFLSDMEAMHRDYYPRVHAKLIAKLERLVRTIALQFTIGDHTDESGHLMQMSTVYSDFRNLRDEELGTIDYRQSVRILAQEVKNWVKRSEEEILNNHWPTRAISQDKFDGEWPFRYNRVIVELQEKLFAIVNIEGYAFALNGSAASRFNLPFPHDAGLAVLGKSVGPFTDIALSLADMPQEGEA
;
A
#
# COMPACT_ATOMS: atom_id res chain seq x y z
N MET A 1 -1.51 47.85 -18.85
CA MET A 1 -2.85 47.34 -19.23
C MET A 1 -2.82 45.82 -19.15
N LYS A 2 -3.49 45.22 -18.14
CA LYS A 2 -3.68 43.76 -18.08
C LYS A 2 -4.71 43.39 -19.14
N ARG A 3 -4.34 42.57 -20.13
CA ARG A 3 -5.30 41.95 -21.05
C ARG A 3 -6.21 41.06 -20.21
N ILE A 4 -7.50 41.37 -20.23
CA ILE A 4 -8.56 40.48 -19.74
C ILE A 4 -8.55 39.29 -20.72
N PRO A 5 -8.38 38.04 -20.27
CA PRO A 5 -8.43 36.91 -21.20
C PRO A 5 -9.83 36.85 -21.81
N ASP A 6 -9.86 36.66 -23.13
CA ASP A 6 -11.08 36.53 -23.92
C ASP A 6 -12.06 35.60 -23.21
N ARG A 7 -13.31 36.05 -23.10
CA ARG A 7 -14.40 35.27 -22.50
C ARG A 7 -14.49 33.95 -23.27
N LEU A 8 -14.25 32.84 -22.58
CA LEU A 8 -14.44 31.48 -23.10
C LEU A 8 -15.86 31.39 -23.69
N SER A 9 -15.95 31.24 -25.02
CA SER A 9 -17.22 31.10 -25.70
C SER A 9 -17.84 29.76 -25.34
N VAL A 10 -19.14 29.73 -25.06
CA VAL A 10 -19.90 28.49 -24.82
C VAL A 10 -19.90 27.58 -26.07
N GLU A 11 -19.61 28.16 -27.23
CA GLU A 11 -19.54 27.46 -28.51
C GLU A 11 -18.16 26.83 -28.80
N ASP A 12 -17.15 27.13 -27.97
CA ASP A 12 -15.86 26.43 -28.05
C ASP A 12 -16.02 25.04 -27.39
N PRO A 13 -15.79 23.93 -28.12
CA PRO A 13 -15.86 22.58 -27.54
C PRO A 13 -14.62 22.24 -26.71
N THR A 14 -13.57 23.07 -26.75
CA THR A 14 -12.24 22.82 -26.17
C THR A 14 -11.62 23.98 -25.36
N PRO A 15 -12.38 24.86 -24.69
CA PRO A 15 -11.88 26.12 -24.13
C PRO A 15 -10.83 25.93 -23.03
N PHE A 16 -10.75 24.72 -22.47
CA PHE A 16 -9.85 24.36 -21.38
C PHE A 16 -8.67 23.48 -21.80
N LEU A 17 -8.54 23.10 -23.08
CA LEU A 17 -7.43 22.24 -23.55
C LEU A 17 -6.12 23.01 -23.79
N SER A 18 -6.18 24.32 -23.95
CA SER A 18 -5.00 25.17 -24.17
C SER A 18 -4.35 25.68 -22.88
N ASP A 19 -5.01 25.52 -21.74
CA ASP A 19 -4.52 25.96 -20.44
C ASP A 19 -4.26 24.74 -19.54
N MET A 20 -2.98 24.50 -19.26
CA MET A 20 -2.53 23.38 -18.41
C MET A 20 -3.15 23.44 -17.01
N GLU A 21 -3.33 24.64 -16.43
CA GLU A 21 -3.87 24.78 -15.08
C GLU A 21 -5.37 24.43 -15.06
N ALA A 22 -6.12 24.87 -16.06
CA ALA A 22 -7.51 24.48 -16.27
C ALA A 22 -7.66 22.97 -16.57
N MET A 23 -6.75 22.37 -17.35
CA MET A 23 -6.75 20.92 -17.58
C MET A 23 -6.57 20.13 -16.28
N HIS A 24 -5.62 20.54 -15.44
CA HIS A 24 -5.36 19.89 -14.15
C HIS A 24 -6.53 20.02 -13.17
N ARG A 25 -7.24 21.16 -13.17
CA ARG A 25 -8.36 21.42 -12.27
C ARG A 25 -9.66 20.77 -12.74
N ASP A 26 -10.00 20.87 -14.02
CA ASP A 26 -11.35 20.61 -14.50
C ASP A 26 -11.46 19.36 -15.39
N TYR A 27 -10.40 19.03 -16.13
CA TYR A 27 -10.44 17.95 -17.13
C TYR A 27 -9.86 16.63 -16.59
N TYR A 28 -8.66 16.63 -16.04
CA TYR A 28 -8.02 15.42 -15.51
C TYR A 28 -8.82 14.75 -14.39
N PRO A 29 -9.46 15.46 -13.43
CA PRO A 29 -10.30 14.80 -12.44
C PRO A 29 -11.46 14.02 -13.09
N ARG A 30 -12.06 14.52 -14.17
CA ARG A 30 -13.14 13.83 -14.89
C ARG A 30 -12.64 12.57 -15.61
N VAL A 31 -11.46 12.66 -16.24
CA VAL A 31 -10.83 11.50 -16.90
C VAL A 31 -10.45 10.45 -15.87
N HIS A 32 -9.81 10.86 -14.77
CA HIS A 32 -9.45 9.98 -13.67
C HIS A 32 -10.68 9.31 -13.05
N ALA A 33 -11.75 10.07 -12.76
CA ALA A 33 -12.99 9.51 -12.23
C ALA A 33 -13.55 8.42 -13.16
N LYS A 34 -13.55 8.62 -14.48
CA LYS A 34 -13.99 7.61 -15.45
C LYS A 34 -13.12 6.35 -15.44
N LEU A 35 -11.80 6.50 -15.36
CA LEU A 35 -10.86 5.38 -15.30
C LEU A 35 -11.01 4.60 -13.99
N ILE A 36 -11.07 5.31 -12.87
CA ILE A 36 -11.26 4.75 -11.53
C ILE A 36 -12.59 4.00 -11.47
N ALA A 37 -13.69 4.58 -11.96
CA ALA A 37 -15.00 3.92 -12.01
C ALA A 37 -14.97 2.59 -12.78
N LYS A 38 -14.19 2.50 -13.87
CA LYS A 38 -14.00 1.25 -14.63
C LYS A 38 -13.26 0.20 -13.80
N LEU A 39 -12.19 0.60 -13.10
CA LEU A 39 -11.39 -0.28 -12.26
C LEU A 39 -12.16 -0.76 -11.03
N GLU A 40 -12.81 0.14 -10.30
CA GLU A 40 -13.66 -0.21 -9.16
C GLU A 40 -14.76 -1.18 -9.55
N ARG A 41 -15.42 -0.95 -10.70
CA ARG A 41 -16.43 -1.87 -11.22
C ARG A 41 -15.84 -3.24 -11.53
N LEU A 42 -14.66 -3.30 -12.13
CA LEU A 42 -13.95 -4.55 -12.39
C LEU A 42 -13.63 -5.31 -11.09
N VAL A 43 -13.04 -4.62 -10.11
CA VAL A 43 -12.70 -5.19 -8.80
C VAL A 43 -13.95 -5.66 -8.07
N ARG A 44 -15.04 -4.86 -8.07
CA ARG A 44 -16.33 -5.25 -7.51
C ARG A 44 -16.89 -6.51 -8.15
N THR A 45 -16.86 -6.60 -9.48
CA THR A 45 -17.32 -7.81 -10.19
C THR A 45 -16.50 -9.03 -9.81
N ILE A 46 -15.18 -8.92 -9.74
CA ILE A 46 -14.28 -10.00 -9.31
C ILE A 46 -14.56 -10.40 -7.87
N ALA A 47 -14.67 -9.43 -6.95
CA ALA A 47 -14.98 -9.66 -5.54
C ALA A 47 -16.34 -10.37 -5.35
N LEU A 48 -17.33 -10.01 -6.18
CA LEU A 48 -18.64 -10.67 -6.17
C LEU A 48 -18.58 -12.13 -6.64
N GLN A 49 -17.71 -12.47 -7.61
CA GLN A 49 -17.54 -13.86 -8.05
C GLN A 49 -17.12 -14.77 -6.89
N PHE A 50 -16.18 -14.31 -6.05
CA PHE A 50 -15.73 -15.05 -4.88
C PHE A 50 -16.78 -15.18 -3.76
N THR A 51 -17.88 -14.41 -3.82
CA THR A 51 -18.99 -14.48 -2.86
C THR A 51 -20.25 -15.16 -3.39
N ILE A 52 -20.39 -15.33 -4.72
CA ILE A 52 -21.61 -15.86 -5.37
C ILE A 52 -21.33 -17.22 -6.06
N GLY A 53 -20.08 -17.56 -6.37
CA GLY A 53 -19.68 -18.87 -6.87
C GLY A 53 -19.58 -19.95 -5.78
N ASP A 54 -19.60 -21.22 -6.20
CA ASP A 54 -19.35 -22.39 -5.34
C ASP A 54 -17.86 -22.47 -4.97
N HIS A 55 -17.44 -21.54 -4.10
CA HIS A 55 -16.07 -21.43 -3.58
C HIS A 55 -16.03 -21.91 -2.14
N THR A 56 -16.58 -23.09 -1.94
CA THR A 56 -16.47 -23.80 -0.70
C THR A 56 -15.07 -24.43 -0.59
N ASP A 57 -14.49 -24.44 0.61
CA ASP A 57 -13.34 -25.29 0.91
C ASP A 57 -13.75 -26.77 0.75
N GLU A 58 -12.78 -27.69 0.85
CA GLU A 58 -13.05 -29.14 0.74
C GLU A 58 -14.10 -29.65 1.75
N SER A 59 -14.46 -28.82 2.75
CA SER A 59 -15.44 -29.11 3.80
C SER A 59 -16.81 -28.42 3.58
N GLY A 60 -17.01 -27.71 2.46
CA GLY A 60 -18.29 -27.06 2.16
C GLY A 60 -18.45 -25.65 2.77
N HIS A 61 -17.42 -25.06 3.38
CA HIS A 61 -17.48 -23.70 3.93
C HIS A 61 -17.01 -22.68 2.90
N LEU A 62 -17.74 -21.57 2.73
CA LEU A 62 -17.28 -20.45 1.92
C LEU A 62 -15.86 -20.04 2.32
N MET A 63 -14.92 -20.01 1.36
CA MET A 63 -13.58 -19.46 1.57
C MET A 63 -13.73 -18.05 2.15
N GLN A 64 -13.08 -17.82 3.30
CA GLN A 64 -13.29 -16.63 4.12
C GLN A 64 -13.21 -15.33 3.29
N MET A 65 -14.16 -14.42 3.52
CA MET A 65 -14.19 -13.13 2.83
C MET A 65 -12.91 -12.34 3.11
N SER A 66 -12.23 -11.92 2.05
CA SER A 66 -11.12 -10.99 2.18
C SER A 66 -11.62 -9.61 2.60
N THR A 67 -11.19 -9.15 3.77
CA THR A 67 -11.46 -7.79 4.28
C THR A 67 -10.91 -6.70 3.37
N VAL A 68 -9.91 -7.00 2.53
CA VAL A 68 -9.31 -6.04 1.61
C VAL A 68 -10.26 -5.67 0.46
N TYR A 69 -11.16 -6.58 0.08
CA TYR A 69 -12.08 -6.36 -1.05
C TYR A 69 -13.52 -6.05 -0.61
N SER A 70 -13.81 -6.01 0.70
CA SER A 70 -15.16 -5.75 1.21
C SER A 70 -15.69 -4.40 0.77
N ASP A 71 -14.81 -3.38 0.75
CA ASP A 71 -15.19 -2.01 0.44
C ASP A 71 -15.61 -1.88 -1.02
N PHE A 72 -14.85 -2.51 -1.93
CA PHE A 72 -15.18 -2.56 -3.35
C PHE A 72 -16.47 -3.32 -3.64
N ARG A 73 -16.72 -4.42 -2.91
CA ARG A 73 -17.94 -5.22 -3.07
C ARG A 73 -19.21 -4.39 -2.82
N ASN A 74 -19.15 -3.52 -1.82
CA ASN A 74 -20.30 -2.75 -1.35
C ASN A 74 -20.49 -1.42 -2.11
N LEU A 75 -19.63 -1.08 -3.07
CA LEU A 75 -19.77 0.12 -3.89
C LEU A 75 -21.03 0.08 -4.75
N ARG A 76 -21.87 1.11 -4.63
CA ARG A 76 -23.03 1.32 -5.50
C ARG A 76 -22.60 1.95 -6.83
N ASP A 77 -23.45 1.84 -7.84
CA ASP A 77 -23.13 2.35 -9.18
C ASP A 77 -22.93 3.87 -9.21
N GLU A 78 -23.61 4.60 -8.33
CA GLU A 78 -23.51 6.05 -8.19
C GLU A 78 -22.22 6.50 -7.50
N GLU A 79 -21.55 5.58 -6.78
CA GLU A 79 -20.34 5.87 -6.01
C GLU A 79 -19.06 5.63 -6.83
N LEU A 80 -19.20 5.01 -8.00
CA LEU A 80 -18.07 4.65 -8.86
C LEU A 80 -17.34 5.89 -9.39
N GLY A 81 -16.03 5.96 -9.19
CA GLY A 81 -15.15 7.04 -9.63
C GLY A 81 -15.26 8.31 -8.79
N THR A 82 -16.03 8.28 -7.69
CA THR A 82 -16.20 9.41 -6.78
C THR A 82 -15.24 9.39 -5.59
N ILE A 83 -14.64 8.23 -5.32
CA ILE A 83 -13.68 8.08 -4.22
C ILE A 83 -12.38 8.77 -4.59
N ASP A 84 -12.02 9.79 -3.82
CA ASP A 84 -10.72 10.45 -3.95
C ASP A 84 -9.65 9.64 -3.20
N TYR A 85 -9.12 8.63 -3.87
CA TYR A 85 -8.00 7.84 -3.37
C TYR A 85 -6.73 8.66 -3.10
N ARG A 86 -6.65 9.94 -3.51
CA ARG A 86 -5.52 10.81 -3.15
C ARG A 86 -5.61 11.29 -1.69
N GLN A 87 -6.80 11.23 -1.08
CA GLN A 87 -6.95 11.55 0.33
C GLN A 87 -6.25 10.54 1.23
N SER A 88 -6.12 9.27 0.82
CA SER A 88 -5.32 8.31 1.58
C SER A 88 -3.89 8.82 1.74
N VAL A 89 -3.27 9.35 0.67
CA VAL A 89 -1.93 9.96 0.72
C VAL A 89 -1.85 11.15 1.69
N ARG A 90 -2.94 11.93 1.84
CA ARG A 90 -3.01 13.03 2.83
C ARG A 90 -3.20 12.53 4.26
N ILE A 91 -4.00 11.49 4.46
CA ILE A 91 -4.18 10.82 5.76
C ILE A 91 -2.84 10.21 6.21
N LEU A 92 -2.09 9.61 5.29
CA LEU A 92 -0.76 9.06 5.54
C LEU A 92 0.26 10.13 5.97
N ALA A 93 0.12 11.37 5.51
CA ALA A 93 0.94 12.50 5.97
C ALA A 93 0.58 12.99 7.39
N GLN A 94 -0.62 12.67 7.88
CA GLN A 94 -1.13 13.13 9.19
C GLN A 94 -1.03 12.05 10.28
N GLU A 95 -1.08 10.76 9.92
CA GLU A 95 -1.03 9.65 10.86
C GLU A 95 0.39 9.10 11.05
N VAL A 96 1.28 9.90 11.66
CA VAL A 96 2.45 9.35 12.37
C VAL A 96 1.96 8.71 13.69
N LYS A 97 0.97 7.81 13.61
CA LYS A 97 0.43 7.14 14.79
C LYS A 97 1.35 5.96 15.12
N ASN A 98 1.84 5.92 16.36
CA ASN A 98 2.52 4.79 16.98
C ASN A 98 3.92 4.44 16.44
N TRP A 99 4.63 5.39 15.86
CA TRP A 99 6.02 5.19 15.45
C TRP A 99 6.94 5.17 16.68
N VAL A 100 7.11 4.01 17.28
CA VAL A 100 8.09 3.80 18.35
C VAL A 100 9.46 3.63 17.69
N LYS A 101 10.36 4.57 17.95
CA LYS A 101 11.73 4.49 17.49
C LYS A 101 12.52 3.54 18.39
N ARG A 102 13.13 2.53 17.79
CA ARG A 102 14.08 1.59 18.42
C ARG A 102 15.48 1.87 17.90
N SER A 103 16.50 1.69 18.73
CA SER A 103 17.88 1.77 18.25
C SER A 103 18.22 0.55 17.39
N GLU A 104 19.20 0.68 16.50
CA GLU A 104 19.64 -0.44 15.65
C GLU A 104 20.18 -1.61 16.49
N GLU A 105 20.90 -1.27 17.56
CA GLU A 105 21.44 -2.21 18.54
C GLU A 105 20.33 -2.95 19.28
N GLU A 106 19.24 -2.26 19.67
CA GLU A 106 18.06 -2.90 20.27
C GLU A 106 17.38 -3.88 19.32
N ILE A 107 17.32 -3.57 18.02
CA ILE A 107 16.66 -4.44 17.03
C ILE A 107 17.52 -5.68 16.77
N LEU A 108 18.83 -5.50 16.57
CA LEU A 108 19.75 -6.59 16.24
C LEU A 108 20.04 -7.50 17.44
N ASN A 109 20.07 -6.97 18.66
CA ASN A 109 20.27 -7.73 19.89
C ASN A 109 18.95 -8.26 20.48
N ASN A 110 17.82 -8.09 19.78
CA ASN A 110 16.55 -8.62 20.26
C ASN A 110 16.53 -10.15 20.18
N HIS A 111 15.64 -10.76 20.95
CA HIS A 111 15.46 -12.22 20.98
C HIS A 111 14.79 -12.79 19.72
N TRP A 112 14.40 -11.93 18.77
CA TRP A 112 13.74 -12.33 17.53
C TRP A 112 14.77 -12.50 16.41
N PRO A 113 14.58 -13.48 15.51
CA PRO A 113 15.37 -13.56 14.29
C PRO A 113 15.32 -12.25 13.50
N THR A 114 16.49 -11.68 13.20
CA THR A 114 16.61 -10.46 12.38
C THR A 114 17.67 -10.59 11.30
N ARG A 115 17.55 -9.78 10.25
CA ARG A 115 18.56 -9.67 9.18
C ARG A 115 18.62 -8.25 8.65
N ALA A 116 19.80 -7.65 8.72
CA ALA A 116 20.09 -6.37 8.07
C ALA A 116 20.34 -6.56 6.58
N ILE A 117 19.74 -5.71 5.75
CA ILE A 117 19.87 -5.73 4.29
C ILE A 117 20.19 -4.32 3.82
N SER A 118 21.22 -4.21 3.00
CA SER A 118 21.61 -2.95 2.36
C SER A 118 21.29 -3.01 0.87
N GLN A 119 20.98 -1.87 0.28
CA GLN A 119 20.59 -1.72 -1.12
C GLN A 119 21.64 -2.25 -2.10
N ASP A 120 22.92 -2.08 -1.78
CA ASP A 120 24.06 -2.56 -2.58
C ASP A 120 24.20 -4.09 -2.58
N LYS A 121 23.61 -4.77 -1.59
CA LYS A 121 23.70 -6.23 -1.41
C LYS A 121 22.40 -6.95 -1.78
N PHE A 122 21.38 -6.23 -2.22
CA PHE A 122 20.10 -6.80 -2.56
C PHE A 122 20.04 -7.11 -4.05
N ASP A 123 19.87 -8.39 -4.38
CA ASP A 123 19.71 -8.84 -5.76
C ASP A 123 18.25 -8.67 -6.19
N GLY A 124 17.95 -7.51 -6.78
CA GLY A 124 16.61 -7.19 -7.28
C GLY A 124 16.27 -5.71 -7.23
N GLU A 125 15.00 -5.39 -7.48
CA GLU A 125 14.53 -4.01 -7.38
C GLU A 125 14.38 -3.59 -5.92
N TRP A 126 15.19 -2.62 -5.49
CA TRP A 126 15.08 -2.05 -4.15
C TRP A 126 13.79 -1.21 -4.01
N PRO A 127 12.86 -1.57 -3.10
CA PRO A 127 11.58 -0.90 -2.97
C PRO A 127 11.62 0.28 -2.00
N PHE A 128 12.61 0.38 -1.12
CA PHE A 128 12.63 1.41 -0.07
C PHE A 128 13.33 2.69 -0.52
N ARG A 129 12.94 3.82 0.06
CA ARG A 129 13.61 5.12 -0.16
C ARG A 129 14.92 5.27 0.61
N TYR A 130 15.21 4.34 1.51
CA TYR A 130 16.39 4.30 2.36
C TYR A 130 17.31 3.17 1.94
N ASN A 131 18.62 3.34 2.10
CA ASN A 131 19.62 2.40 1.57
C ASN A 131 19.80 1.14 2.43
N ARG A 132 19.18 1.09 3.61
CA ARG A 132 19.31 -0.01 4.55
C ARG A 132 18.01 -0.23 5.31
N VAL A 133 17.67 -1.49 5.50
CA VAL A 133 16.53 -1.92 6.32
C VAL A 133 16.93 -3.12 7.18
N ILE A 134 16.21 -3.35 8.27
CA ILE A 134 16.36 -4.57 9.08
C ILE A 134 15.04 -5.31 9.08
N VAL A 135 15.05 -6.54 8.58
CA VAL A 135 13.89 -7.42 8.58
C VAL A 135 13.89 -8.24 9.88
N GLU A 136 12.72 -8.39 10.48
CA GLU A 136 12.50 -9.06 11.76
C GLU A 136 11.32 -10.03 11.61
N LEU A 137 11.44 -11.23 12.18
CA LEU A 137 10.34 -12.19 12.26
C LEU A 137 9.99 -12.48 13.71
N GLN A 138 8.81 -12.05 14.14
CA GLN A 138 8.30 -12.36 15.49
C GLN A 138 7.33 -13.53 15.45
N GLU A 139 7.40 -14.40 16.46
CA GLU A 139 6.52 -15.57 16.64
C GLU A 139 6.36 -16.44 15.38
N LYS A 140 7.39 -16.48 14.51
CA LYS A 140 7.43 -17.22 13.22
C LYS A 140 6.36 -16.80 12.19
N LEU A 141 5.59 -15.75 12.46
CA LEU A 141 4.41 -15.38 11.67
C LEU A 141 4.37 -13.89 11.32
N PHE A 142 4.91 -13.04 12.19
CA PHE A 142 4.80 -11.59 12.04
C PHE A 142 6.07 -11.05 11.38
N ALA A 143 5.97 -10.78 10.08
CA ALA A 143 7.04 -10.19 9.31
C ALA A 143 7.03 -8.66 9.47
N ILE A 144 8.13 -8.12 9.96
CA ILE A 144 8.31 -6.70 10.27
C ILE A 144 9.55 -6.19 9.53
N VAL A 145 9.50 -4.96 9.02
CA VAL A 145 10.67 -4.25 8.51
C VAL A 145 10.90 -3.00 9.35
N ASN A 146 12.15 -2.82 9.76
CA ASN A 146 12.63 -1.63 10.47
C ASN A 146 13.36 -0.73 9.48
N ILE A 147 12.88 0.52 9.36
CA ILE A 147 13.44 1.55 8.49
C ILE A 147 13.75 2.76 9.37
N GLU A 148 15.03 3.17 9.44
CA GLU A 148 15.48 4.27 10.32
C GLU A 148 15.07 4.11 11.80
N GLY A 149 14.99 2.86 12.28
CA GLY A 149 14.59 2.53 13.66
C GLY A 149 13.08 2.48 13.90
N TYR A 150 12.25 2.65 12.87
CA TYR A 150 10.80 2.55 12.97
C TYR A 150 10.29 1.24 12.36
N ALA A 151 9.35 0.58 13.05
CA ALA A 151 8.78 -0.70 12.63
C ALA A 151 7.58 -0.52 11.68
N PHE A 152 7.53 -1.34 10.64
CA PHE A 152 6.46 -1.39 9.64
C PHE A 152 6.08 -2.84 9.35
N ALA A 153 4.82 -3.10 9.02
CA ALA A 153 4.34 -4.43 8.70
C ALA A 153 4.74 -4.86 7.28
N LEU A 154 5.27 -6.07 7.12
CA LEU A 154 5.49 -6.71 5.82
C LEU A 154 4.35 -7.66 5.42
N ASN A 155 3.48 -8.03 6.36
CA ASN A 155 2.31 -8.87 6.11
C ASN A 155 1.09 -8.42 6.92
N GLY A 156 -0.10 -8.91 6.53
CA GLY A 156 -1.37 -8.57 7.18
C GLY A 156 -1.43 -8.96 8.65
N SER A 157 -0.78 -10.08 9.01
CA SER A 157 -0.72 -10.56 10.40
C SER A 157 0.00 -9.57 11.31
N ALA A 158 1.15 -9.04 10.91
CA ALA A 158 1.90 -8.04 11.68
C ALA A 158 1.15 -6.71 11.76
N ALA A 159 0.55 -6.28 10.64
CA ALA A 159 -0.25 -5.06 10.61
C ALA A 159 -1.41 -5.12 11.60
N SER A 160 -2.15 -6.23 11.62
CA SER A 160 -3.29 -6.41 12.53
C SER A 160 -2.88 -6.59 13.99
N ARG A 161 -1.86 -7.41 14.27
CA ARG A 161 -1.42 -7.72 15.64
C ARG A 161 -0.83 -6.52 16.37
N PHE A 162 0.01 -5.76 15.67
CA PHE A 162 0.80 -4.67 16.25
C PHE A 162 0.30 -3.28 15.86
N ASN A 163 -0.77 -3.20 15.06
CA ASN A 163 -1.31 -1.95 14.52
C ASN A 163 -0.22 -1.12 13.80
N LEU A 164 0.63 -1.82 13.03
CA LEU A 164 1.73 -1.23 12.27
C LEU A 164 1.28 -0.88 10.84
N PRO A 165 1.67 0.29 10.32
CA PRO A 165 1.40 0.62 8.93
C PRO A 165 2.29 -0.18 7.97
N PHE A 166 1.87 -0.32 6.72
CA PHE A 166 2.70 -0.86 5.65
C PHE A 166 3.70 0.19 5.14
N PRO A 167 4.89 -0.21 4.63
CA PRO A 167 5.88 0.72 4.07
C PRO A 167 5.36 1.61 2.92
N HIS A 168 4.46 1.09 2.08
CA HIS A 168 3.86 1.89 0.98
C HIS A 168 2.91 2.95 1.52
N ASP A 169 2.09 2.57 2.50
CA ASP A 169 1.18 3.47 3.18
C ASP A 169 1.99 4.58 3.88
N ALA A 170 3.06 4.22 4.60
CA ALA A 170 3.94 5.21 5.23
C ALA A 170 4.77 6.07 4.24
N GLY A 171 4.67 5.84 2.93
CA GLY A 171 5.43 6.55 1.89
C GLY A 171 6.92 6.23 1.86
N LEU A 172 7.36 5.21 2.62
CA LEU A 172 8.76 4.78 2.75
C LEU A 172 9.18 3.79 1.68
N ALA A 173 8.22 3.07 1.09
CA ALA A 173 8.42 2.28 -0.10
C ALA A 173 7.92 3.01 -1.35
N VAL A 174 8.63 2.84 -2.47
CA VAL A 174 8.32 3.42 -3.77
C VAL A 174 7.11 2.71 -4.35
N LEU A 175 6.05 3.46 -4.66
CA LEU A 175 4.86 2.92 -5.30
C LEU A 175 5.20 2.17 -6.60
N GLY A 176 4.60 0.99 -6.78
CA GLY A 176 4.85 0.12 -7.92
C GLY A 176 6.01 -0.86 -7.74
N LYS A 177 6.84 -0.71 -6.71
CA LYS A 177 7.89 -1.70 -6.37
C LYS A 177 7.39 -2.66 -5.30
N SER A 178 7.72 -3.94 -5.45
CA SER A 178 7.27 -4.97 -4.50
C SER A 178 8.12 -5.02 -3.24
N VAL A 179 7.47 -5.08 -2.07
CA VAL A 179 8.11 -5.44 -0.79
C VAL A 179 8.08 -6.95 -0.52
N GLY A 180 7.42 -7.74 -1.37
CA GLY A 180 7.26 -9.19 -1.23
C GLY A 180 8.55 -9.96 -0.98
N PRO A 181 9.67 -9.68 -1.69
CA PRO A 181 10.95 -10.34 -1.42
C PRO A 181 11.43 -10.16 0.03
N PHE A 182 11.11 -9.04 0.68
CA PHE A 182 11.46 -8.81 2.08
C PHE A 182 10.56 -9.59 3.03
N THR A 183 9.29 -9.81 2.66
CA THR A 183 8.39 -10.72 3.36
C THR A 183 8.92 -12.16 3.31
N ASP A 184 9.36 -12.62 2.14
CA ASP A 184 9.94 -13.96 1.97
C ASP A 184 11.24 -14.11 2.77
N ILE A 185 12.11 -13.10 2.73
CA ILE A 185 13.32 -13.06 3.56
C ILE A 185 12.95 -13.13 5.04
N ALA A 186 11.96 -12.36 5.50
CA ALA A 186 11.51 -12.40 6.89
C ALA A 186 11.09 -13.82 7.30
N LEU A 187 10.22 -14.45 6.51
CA LEU A 187 9.68 -15.79 6.79
C LEU A 187 10.78 -16.85 6.79
N SER A 188 11.78 -16.73 5.90
CA SER A 188 12.94 -17.64 5.86
C SER A 188 13.81 -17.60 7.12
N LEU A 189 13.69 -16.56 7.96
CA LEU A 189 14.40 -16.51 9.25
C LEU A 189 13.88 -17.55 10.25
N ALA A 190 12.68 -18.12 10.03
CA ALA A 190 12.16 -19.20 10.87
C ALA A 190 13.00 -20.49 10.78
N ASP A 191 13.67 -20.69 9.64
CA ASP A 191 14.43 -21.91 9.32
C ASP A 191 15.93 -21.75 9.61
N MET A 192 16.38 -20.55 10.00
CA MET A 192 17.79 -20.33 10.34
C MET A 192 18.06 -20.69 11.81
N PRO A 193 19.12 -21.45 12.11
CA PRO A 193 19.51 -21.70 13.49
C PRO A 193 19.87 -20.38 14.17
N GLN A 194 19.29 -20.15 15.35
CA GLN A 194 19.67 -19.04 16.22
C GLN A 194 21.12 -19.29 16.65
N GLU A 195 22.07 -18.47 16.20
CA GLU A 195 23.43 -18.47 16.75
C GLU A 195 23.35 -18.02 18.23
N GLY A 196 23.16 -18.97 19.15
CA GLY A 196 22.96 -18.64 20.56
C GLY A 196 22.69 -19.79 21.54
N GLU A 197 22.67 -21.06 21.12
CA GLU A 197 22.67 -22.21 22.04
C GLU A 197 23.91 -23.08 21.82
N ALA A 198 25.00 -22.73 22.50
CA ALA A 198 26.15 -23.60 22.77
C ALA A 198 26.70 -23.29 24.16
#